data_AF-I1A5H4-F1
#
_entry.id   AF-I1A5H4-F1
#
_cell.length_a   1.000
_cell.length_b   1.000
_cell.length_c   1.000
_cell.angle_alpha   90.00
_cell.angle_beta   90.00
_cell.angle_gamma   90.00
#
_symmetry.space_group_name_H-M   'P 1'
#
loop_
_entity.id
_entity.type
_entity.pdbx_description
1 polymer ?
#
loop_
_entity_poly.entity_id
_entity_poly.type
_entity_poly.pdbx_seq_one_letter_code
_entity_poly.pdbx_strand_id
1 'polypeptide(L)'
;MTTKDFNKKYKLNIDNIENPFNFAPKTNNFSNVAGKPKKLVIEIFKRFFLSWPSVLFLIVFLIVLITSLVVSSYSPYNADNSVENTIQLNLIGDKIGQSTKTGSSFVKSLPSLWSGKINSDLVLSDRDFSANARFWANPNNYGGYLWAEFDQAQYISYNLESGTRFIDFYKWHEVDSINIIFKESKIPLNITAAEAKKYYAQALEANPQIHLKTFLGTTNSGIDIWTQSWIGTWRAIRLALIVATLQTIIGVAIGSYLGFHVGTAIDTVIMRLIDIFSAPPTLIWLLLFATLFGTTDLTLGFALVFVGWVGSVGRTRLFIITVKDSEFITASQSIGASKARLIYKHALPSIIGKIATSYVASIPSIILSVSSLAFLGFFQSDNANLGKIISSAPAEAAVNVWVLLLPSLILLSISVSLHFIALGVHDALDPKIIKSR
;
A
#
# COMPACT_ATOMS: atom_id res chain seq x y z
N MET A 1 75.01 9.77 -24.58
CA MET A 1 75.16 10.44 -23.27
C MET A 1 75.48 9.37 -22.26
N THR A 2 76.64 9.43 -21.60
CA THR A 2 76.96 8.43 -20.57
C THR A 2 76.12 8.68 -19.32
N THR A 3 75.97 7.68 -18.45
CA THR A 3 75.26 7.79 -17.16
C THR A 3 75.81 8.92 -16.29
N LYS A 4 77.12 9.18 -16.34
CA LYS A 4 77.75 10.31 -15.67
C LYS A 4 77.31 11.66 -16.25
N ASP A 5 77.21 11.77 -17.57
CA ASP A 5 76.75 13.00 -18.24
C ASP A 5 75.26 13.29 -17.95
N PHE A 6 74.44 12.24 -17.87
CA PHE A 6 73.03 12.34 -17.49
C PHE A 6 72.86 12.82 -16.05
N ASN A 7 73.54 12.19 -15.09
CA ASN A 7 73.44 12.56 -13.68
C ASN A 7 73.97 13.98 -13.42
N LYS A 8 75.02 14.40 -14.13
CA LYS A 8 75.54 15.77 -14.05
C LYS A 8 74.58 16.79 -14.65
N LYS A 9 73.94 16.48 -15.78
CA LYS A 9 72.95 17.36 -16.43
C LYS A 9 71.71 17.60 -15.55
N TYR A 10 71.29 16.60 -14.79
CA TYR A 10 70.10 16.65 -13.93
C TYR A 10 70.40 16.81 -12.44
N LYS A 11 71.66 17.05 -12.06
CA LYS A 11 72.11 17.21 -10.66
C LYS A 11 71.67 16.05 -9.74
N LEU A 12 71.62 14.83 -10.27
CA LEU A 12 71.26 13.64 -9.51
C LEU A 12 72.52 13.10 -8.81
N ASN A 13 72.67 13.40 -7.51
CA ASN A 13 73.76 12.86 -6.71
C ASN A 13 73.26 11.66 -5.90
N ILE A 14 73.86 10.48 -6.13
CA ILE A 14 73.43 9.21 -5.51
C ILE A 14 73.65 9.25 -3.99
N ASP A 15 74.62 10.03 -3.53
CA ASP A 15 74.99 10.15 -2.11
C ASP A 15 73.96 10.93 -1.27
N ASN A 16 73.02 11.65 -1.90
CA ASN A 16 71.95 12.39 -1.22
C ASN A 16 70.58 11.70 -1.30
N ILE A 17 70.51 10.47 -1.79
CA ILE A 17 69.25 9.71 -1.83
C ILE A 17 69.12 8.93 -0.52
N GLU A 18 68.78 9.62 0.56
CA GLU A 18 68.26 8.95 1.75
C GLU A 18 66.95 8.24 1.35
N ASN A 19 67.02 6.91 1.26
CA ASN A 19 65.93 5.98 0.92
C ASN A 19 65.25 6.22 -0.45
N PRO A 20 65.74 5.60 -1.55
CA PRO A 20 65.01 5.58 -2.83
C PRO A 20 63.64 4.87 -2.73
N PHE A 21 63.40 4.12 -1.66
CA PHE A 21 62.14 3.44 -1.35
C PHE A 21 61.62 3.85 0.03
N ASN A 22 61.33 5.14 0.21
CA ASN A 22 60.46 5.54 1.30
C ASN A 22 59.04 5.07 0.95
N PHE A 23 58.70 3.82 1.31
CA PHE A 23 57.33 3.35 1.21
C PHE A 23 56.49 4.28 2.07
N ALA A 24 55.54 4.97 1.43
CA ALA A 24 54.57 5.78 2.14
C ALA A 24 54.02 4.94 3.31
N PRO A 25 53.98 5.48 4.54
CA PRO A 25 53.43 4.73 5.66
C PRO A 25 52.07 4.19 5.23
N LYS A 26 51.77 2.92 5.56
CA LYS A 26 50.44 2.31 5.39
C LYS A 26 49.44 3.10 6.23
N THR A 27 49.10 4.30 5.78
CA THR A 27 47.89 4.97 6.21
C THR A 27 46.78 4.16 5.55
N ASN A 28 46.01 3.44 6.35
CA ASN A 28 44.82 2.72 5.91
C ASN A 28 43.71 3.67 5.42
N ASN A 29 44.06 4.85 4.90
CA ASN A 29 43.14 5.84 4.37
C ASN A 29 42.89 5.58 2.87
N PHE A 30 42.46 4.36 2.54
CA PHE A 30 41.82 4.06 1.25
C PHE A 30 40.49 4.82 1.05
N SER A 31 40.08 5.65 2.01
CA SER A 31 38.87 6.47 1.94
C SER A 31 39.01 7.71 1.06
N ASN A 32 40.22 8.17 0.74
CA ASN A 32 40.41 9.36 -0.09
C ASN A 32 40.54 8.99 -1.57
N VAL A 33 39.50 8.33 -2.10
CA VAL A 33 39.21 8.45 -3.54
C VAL A 33 38.74 9.90 -3.72
N ALA A 34 39.48 10.67 -4.53
CA ALA A 34 39.18 12.08 -4.78
C ALA A 34 37.67 12.30 -5.02
N GLY A 35 37.04 13.14 -4.20
CA GLY A 35 35.61 13.48 -4.32
C GLY A 35 34.63 12.65 -3.49
N LYS A 36 35.06 11.66 -2.69
CA LYS A 36 34.17 11.02 -1.71
C LYS A 36 34.13 11.81 -0.39
N PRO A 37 32.96 12.33 0.05
CA PRO A 37 32.85 13.06 1.30
C PRO A 37 33.10 12.18 2.53
N LYS A 38 33.67 12.78 3.60
CA LYS A 38 33.98 12.09 4.88
C LYS A 38 32.76 11.41 5.52
N LYS A 39 31.55 11.91 5.25
CA LYS A 39 30.27 11.39 5.75
C LYS A 39 29.26 11.23 4.62
N LEU A 40 29.55 10.32 3.68
CA LEU A 40 28.74 10.06 2.48
C LEU A 40 27.24 9.91 2.76
N VAL A 41 26.86 9.12 3.77
CA VAL A 41 25.46 8.89 4.12
C VAL A 41 24.75 10.19 4.56
N ILE A 42 25.43 11.04 5.34
CA ILE A 42 24.85 12.30 5.83
C ILE A 42 24.69 13.29 4.68
N GLU A 43 25.63 13.31 3.73
CA GLU A 43 25.49 14.16 2.55
C GLU A 43 24.38 13.70 1.61
N ILE A 44 24.25 12.39 1.36
CA ILE A 44 23.13 11.82 0.60
C ILE A 44 21.82 12.25 1.24
N PHE A 45 21.70 12.12 2.57
CA PHE A 45 20.50 12.54 3.29
C PHE A 45 20.23 14.04 3.08
N LYS A 46 21.21 14.92 3.31
CA LYS A 46 21.04 16.37 3.08
C LYS A 46 20.61 16.70 1.65
N ARG A 47 21.18 16.01 0.65
CA ARG A 47 20.85 16.20 -0.78
C ARG A 47 19.42 15.79 -1.10
N PHE A 48 18.96 14.67 -0.54
CA PHE A 48 17.58 14.25 -0.68
C PHE A 48 16.61 15.35 -0.21
N PHE A 49 16.87 15.92 0.98
CA PHE A 49 16.04 16.99 1.55
C PHE A 49 16.17 18.36 0.89
N LEU A 50 17.16 18.57 0.01
CA LEU A 50 17.27 19.79 -0.80
C LEU A 50 16.30 19.78 -1.99
N SER A 51 15.85 18.61 -2.44
CA SER A 51 14.89 18.48 -3.54
C SER A 51 13.46 18.66 -3.03
N TRP A 52 12.92 19.88 -3.20
CA TRP A 52 11.58 20.23 -2.68
C TRP A 52 10.46 19.27 -3.13
N PRO A 53 10.41 18.76 -4.39
CA PRO A 53 9.33 17.87 -4.81
C PRO A 53 9.43 16.53 -4.07
N SER A 54 10.63 15.96 -3.94
CA SER A 54 10.85 14.68 -3.28
C SER A 54 10.48 14.74 -1.79
N VAL A 55 10.74 15.87 -1.12
CA VAL A 55 10.37 16.08 0.29
C VAL A 55 8.85 16.16 0.43
N LEU A 56 8.18 16.94 -0.42
CA LEU A 56 6.73 17.05 -0.40
C LEU A 56 6.07 15.67 -0.60
N PHE A 57 6.53 14.92 -1.59
CA PHE A 57 6.00 13.58 -1.87
C PHE A 57 6.40 12.54 -0.83
N LEU A 58 7.55 12.69 -0.16
CA LEU A 58 7.88 11.89 1.01
C LEU A 58 6.88 12.13 2.14
N ILE A 59 6.50 13.38 2.40
CA ILE A 59 5.50 13.72 3.43
C ILE A 59 4.15 13.10 3.06
N VAL A 60 3.70 13.22 1.81
CA VAL A 60 2.45 12.60 1.33
C VAL A 60 2.49 11.08 1.53
N PHE A 61 3.58 10.42 1.13
CA PHE A 61 3.74 8.99 1.32
C PHE A 61 3.73 8.59 2.80
N LEU A 62 4.39 9.35 3.67
CA LEU A 62 4.39 9.10 5.12
C LEU A 62 3.00 9.28 5.72
N ILE A 63 2.22 10.29 5.28
CA ILE A 63 0.83 10.46 5.72
C ILE A 63 0.00 9.24 5.33
N VAL A 64 0.11 8.77 4.09
CA VAL A 64 -0.60 7.57 3.60
C VAL A 64 -0.20 6.34 4.42
N LEU A 65 1.10 6.15 4.64
CA LEU A 65 1.64 5.02 5.39
C LEU A 65 1.19 5.04 6.85
N ILE A 66 1.33 6.18 7.54
CA ILE A 66 0.92 6.35 8.94
C ILE A 66 -0.58 6.16 9.07
N THR A 67 -1.38 6.75 8.18
CA THR A 67 -2.84 6.56 8.20
C THR A 67 -3.20 5.09 8.01
N SER A 68 -2.55 4.39 7.07
CA SER A 68 -2.77 2.94 6.87
C SER A 68 -2.44 2.11 8.12
N LEU A 69 -1.37 2.45 8.83
CA LEU A 69 -0.94 1.78 10.05
C LEU A 69 -1.88 2.06 11.23
N VAL A 70 -2.26 3.32 11.42
CA VAL A 70 -3.16 3.74 12.50
C VAL A 70 -4.53 3.10 12.31
N VAL A 71 -5.11 3.19 11.12
CA VAL A 71 -6.43 2.57 10.85
C VAL A 71 -6.35 1.05 10.99
N SER A 72 -5.27 0.41 10.52
CA SER A 72 -5.07 -1.03 10.70
C SER A 72 -4.92 -1.46 12.16
N SER A 73 -4.58 -0.56 13.07
CA SER A 73 -4.36 -0.88 14.49
C SER A 73 -5.54 -0.51 15.38
N TYR A 74 -6.29 0.53 15.01
CA TYR A 74 -7.32 1.12 15.87
C TYR A 74 -8.74 1.06 15.29
N SER A 75 -8.94 0.61 14.06
CA SER A 75 -10.30 0.53 13.52
C SER A 75 -11.15 -0.46 14.33
N PRO A 76 -12.38 -0.08 14.72
CA PRO A 76 -13.32 -0.99 15.37
C PRO A 76 -13.92 -2.02 14.40
N TYR A 77 -13.72 -1.83 13.09
CA TYR A 77 -14.31 -2.67 12.05
C TYR A 77 -13.29 -3.61 11.41
N ASN A 78 -13.77 -4.71 10.85
CA ASN A 78 -12.96 -5.61 10.06
C ASN A 78 -12.94 -5.15 8.58
N ALA A 79 -11.80 -5.27 7.90
CA ALA A 79 -11.66 -4.91 6.50
C ALA A 79 -12.27 -5.93 5.53
N ASP A 80 -12.45 -7.17 5.99
CA ASP A 80 -12.81 -8.33 5.17
C ASP A 80 -14.26 -8.77 5.41
N ASN A 81 -14.85 -8.36 6.54
CA ASN A 81 -16.21 -8.75 6.96
C ASN A 81 -17.16 -7.54 7.04
N SER A 82 -18.45 -7.81 6.85
CA SER A 82 -19.51 -6.82 7.06
C SER A 82 -19.50 -6.27 8.49
N VAL A 83 -19.86 -4.99 8.63
CA VAL A 83 -20.06 -4.30 9.91
C VAL A 83 -21.12 -5.01 10.76
N GLU A 84 -22.13 -5.61 10.12
CA GLU A 84 -23.19 -6.42 10.76
C GLU A 84 -22.61 -7.54 11.63
N ASN A 85 -21.57 -8.22 11.11
CA ASN A 85 -20.94 -9.36 11.78
C ASN A 85 -19.88 -8.92 12.80
N THR A 86 -19.55 -7.63 12.84
CA THR A 86 -18.53 -7.08 13.73
C THR A 86 -19.15 -6.51 15.00
N ILE A 87 -20.42 -6.08 14.93
CA ILE A 87 -21.14 -5.47 16.05
C ILE A 87 -21.92 -6.54 16.80
N GLN A 88 -21.54 -6.80 18.04
CA GLN A 88 -22.34 -7.58 19.00
C GLN A 88 -23.18 -6.63 19.83
N LEU A 89 -24.49 -6.86 19.92
CA LEU A 89 -25.41 -6.02 20.69
C LEU A 89 -25.78 -6.72 22.01
N ASN A 90 -25.56 -6.05 23.13
CA ASN A 90 -25.94 -6.50 24.45
C ASN A 90 -27.46 -6.48 24.62
N LEU A 91 -28.00 -7.59 25.12
CA LEU A 91 -29.42 -7.75 25.42
C LEU A 91 -29.80 -7.03 26.72
N ILE A 92 -31.09 -6.70 26.83
CA ILE A 92 -31.64 -5.93 27.96
C ILE A 92 -32.69 -6.75 28.73
N GLY A 93 -33.21 -6.18 29.81
CA GLY A 93 -34.22 -6.83 30.66
C GLY A 93 -33.67 -8.07 31.36
N ASP A 94 -34.38 -9.20 31.26
CA ASP A 94 -34.02 -10.43 31.96
C ASP A 94 -32.82 -11.17 31.34
N LYS A 95 -32.32 -10.69 30.19
CA LYS A 95 -31.19 -11.28 29.46
C LYS A 95 -29.90 -10.46 29.51
N ILE A 96 -29.79 -9.53 30.46
CA ILE A 96 -28.56 -8.77 30.68
C ILE A 96 -27.37 -9.72 30.85
N GLY A 97 -26.29 -9.45 30.10
CA GLY A 97 -25.08 -10.29 30.07
C GLY A 97 -25.01 -11.27 28.88
N GLN A 98 -26.06 -11.35 28.05
CA GLN A 98 -26.03 -12.03 26.75
C GLN A 98 -25.93 -11.00 25.61
N SER A 99 -25.41 -11.43 24.46
CA SER A 99 -25.27 -10.59 23.27
C SER A 99 -25.84 -11.28 22.02
N THR A 100 -26.28 -10.47 21.05
CA THR A 100 -26.76 -10.95 19.74
C THR A 100 -25.62 -11.60 18.96
N LYS A 101 -25.96 -12.51 18.04
CA LYS A 101 -24.97 -13.12 17.14
C LYS A 101 -24.56 -12.20 16.00
N THR A 102 -25.50 -11.39 15.52
CA THR A 102 -25.32 -10.45 14.41
C THR A 102 -26.04 -9.14 14.73
N GLY A 103 -25.59 -8.04 14.12
CA GLY A 103 -26.24 -6.74 14.17
C GLY A 103 -27.35 -6.59 13.12
N SER A 104 -27.72 -5.34 12.84
CA SER A 104 -28.66 -5.03 11.76
C SER A 104 -28.03 -5.28 10.39
N SER A 105 -28.81 -5.83 9.47
CA SER A 105 -28.42 -5.99 8.07
C SER A 105 -28.45 -4.69 7.27
N PHE A 106 -28.99 -3.60 7.84
CA PHE A 106 -29.05 -2.26 7.22
C PHE A 106 -27.73 -1.50 7.34
N VAL A 107 -26.63 -2.22 7.17
CA VAL A 107 -25.27 -1.67 7.06
C VAL A 107 -24.75 -1.70 5.64
N LYS A 108 -25.53 -2.19 4.67
CA LYS A 108 -25.14 -2.30 3.26
C LYS A 108 -25.38 -0.99 2.52
N SER A 109 -24.43 -0.60 1.67
CA SER A 109 -24.48 0.63 0.86
C SER A 109 -24.77 1.89 1.68
N LEU A 110 -24.24 1.97 2.90
CA LEU A 110 -24.42 3.16 3.73
C LEU A 110 -23.69 4.34 3.08
N PRO A 111 -24.31 5.52 3.10
CA PRO A 111 -23.65 6.73 2.65
C PRO A 111 -22.66 7.26 3.69
N SER A 112 -21.87 8.26 3.30
CA SER A 112 -20.98 8.97 4.23
C SER A 112 -21.75 9.54 5.42
N LEU A 113 -21.13 9.56 6.61
CA LEU A 113 -21.79 9.94 7.86
C LEU A 113 -22.45 11.34 7.82
N TRP A 114 -21.94 12.25 6.99
CA TRP A 114 -22.44 13.63 6.86
C TRP A 114 -23.42 13.84 5.70
N SER A 115 -23.87 12.79 5.02
CA SER A 115 -24.79 12.93 3.88
C SER A 115 -26.19 13.40 4.26
N GLY A 116 -26.57 13.24 5.54
CA GLY A 116 -27.95 13.43 5.97
C GLY A 116 -28.89 12.45 5.28
N LYS A 117 -30.07 12.94 4.86
CA LYS A 117 -31.11 12.13 4.22
C LYS A 117 -30.79 11.84 2.76
N ILE A 118 -30.86 10.57 2.36
CA ILE A 118 -30.65 10.12 0.97
C ILE A 118 -31.87 9.38 0.47
N ASN A 119 -32.04 9.37 -0.87
CA ASN A 119 -33.09 8.62 -1.54
C ASN A 119 -33.09 7.15 -1.08
N SER A 120 -34.19 6.70 -0.46
CA SER A 120 -34.33 5.35 0.08
C SER A 120 -34.19 4.27 -0.98
N ASP A 121 -34.62 4.58 -2.21
CA ASP A 121 -34.76 3.60 -3.28
C ASP A 121 -33.40 3.15 -3.85
N LEU A 122 -32.33 3.87 -3.48
CA LEU A 122 -30.94 3.53 -3.82
C LEU A 122 -30.35 2.42 -2.95
N VAL A 123 -30.94 2.15 -1.77
CA VAL A 123 -30.32 1.34 -0.72
C VAL A 123 -31.28 0.30 -0.15
N LEU A 124 -32.56 0.62 -0.02
CA LEU A 124 -33.59 -0.27 0.52
C LEU A 124 -34.57 -0.70 -0.55
N SER A 125 -34.94 -1.99 -0.52
CA SER A 125 -36.09 -2.44 -1.29
C SER A 125 -37.38 -1.88 -0.67
N ASP A 126 -38.33 -1.50 -1.53
CA ASP A 126 -39.67 -1.05 -1.10
C ASP A 126 -40.36 -2.04 -0.16
N ARG A 127 -40.12 -3.34 -0.38
CA ARG A 127 -40.69 -4.42 0.41
C ARG A 127 -40.14 -4.42 1.84
N ASP A 128 -38.83 -4.29 1.99
CA ASP A 128 -38.19 -4.34 3.31
C ASP A 128 -38.53 -3.08 4.13
N PHE A 129 -38.51 -1.92 3.48
CA PHE A 129 -38.93 -0.66 4.10
C PHE A 129 -40.39 -0.75 4.58
N SER A 130 -41.32 -1.12 3.70
CA SER A 130 -42.75 -1.16 4.04
C SER A 130 -43.08 -2.22 5.10
N ALA A 131 -42.40 -3.37 5.09
CA ALA A 131 -42.58 -4.40 6.11
C ALA A 131 -42.16 -3.90 7.50
N ASN A 132 -40.98 -3.28 7.61
CA ASN A 132 -40.49 -2.75 8.88
C ASN A 132 -41.30 -1.55 9.35
N ALA A 133 -41.62 -0.60 8.46
CA ALA A 133 -42.46 0.54 8.77
C ALA A 133 -43.82 0.12 9.33
N ARG A 134 -44.50 -0.84 8.68
CA ARG A 134 -45.79 -1.37 9.18
C ARG A 134 -45.65 -2.07 10.53
N PHE A 135 -44.57 -2.81 10.73
CA PHE A 135 -44.34 -3.49 12.00
C PHE A 135 -44.08 -2.49 13.13
N TRP A 136 -43.26 -1.46 12.89
CA TRP A 136 -42.90 -0.43 13.86
C TRP A 136 -44.03 0.56 14.15
N ALA A 137 -44.92 0.82 13.18
CA ALA A 137 -46.04 1.74 13.32
C ALA A 137 -47.28 1.12 13.96
N ASN A 138 -47.34 -0.22 14.06
CA ASN A 138 -48.48 -0.91 14.64
C ASN A 138 -48.56 -0.61 16.16
N PRO A 139 -49.67 -0.02 16.67
CA PRO A 139 -49.81 0.27 18.09
C PRO A 139 -49.71 -0.97 19.00
N ASN A 140 -50.02 -2.16 18.48
CA ASN A 140 -49.91 -3.41 19.21
C ASN A 140 -48.46 -3.89 19.37
N ASN A 141 -47.50 -3.26 18.67
CA ASN A 141 -46.08 -3.56 18.72
C ASN A 141 -45.33 -2.39 19.36
N TYR A 142 -44.94 -2.56 20.62
CA TYR A 142 -44.22 -1.58 21.42
C TYR A 142 -44.92 -0.20 21.49
N GLY A 143 -46.25 -0.19 21.43
CA GLY A 143 -47.05 1.04 21.42
C GLY A 143 -46.89 1.89 20.14
N GLY A 144 -46.35 1.32 19.04
CA GLY A 144 -45.99 2.08 17.84
C GLY A 144 -44.78 3.00 18.02
N TYR A 145 -44.04 2.85 19.13
CA TYR A 145 -43.00 3.81 19.53
C TYR A 145 -41.81 3.86 18.56
N LEU A 146 -41.39 2.71 18.03
CA LEU A 146 -40.22 2.62 17.14
C LEU A 146 -40.42 3.44 15.85
N TRP A 147 -41.62 3.42 15.28
CA TRP A 147 -41.93 4.26 14.12
C TRP A 147 -42.01 5.73 14.53
N ALA A 148 -42.67 6.06 15.64
CA ALA A 148 -42.74 7.44 16.11
C ALA A 148 -41.36 8.08 16.39
N GLU A 149 -40.37 7.27 16.79
CA GLU A 149 -38.99 7.70 16.98
C GLU A 149 -38.27 7.96 15.64
N PHE A 150 -38.59 7.20 14.59
CA PHE A 150 -38.01 7.37 13.26
C PHE A 150 -38.75 8.43 12.40
N ASP A 151 -40.08 8.50 12.50
CA ASP A 151 -40.99 9.32 11.67
C ASP A 151 -41.00 10.79 12.11
N GLN A 152 -39.81 11.36 12.21
CA GLN A 152 -39.58 12.76 12.52
C GLN A 152 -39.06 13.44 11.26
N ALA A 153 -39.46 14.69 11.03
CA ALA A 153 -39.10 15.45 9.82
C ALA A 153 -37.57 15.56 9.58
N GLN A 154 -36.78 15.45 10.66
CA GLN A 154 -35.32 15.42 10.59
C GLN A 154 -34.77 14.14 9.94
N TYR A 155 -35.44 13.00 10.07
CA TYR A 155 -34.97 11.69 9.61
C TYR A 155 -35.69 11.17 8.37
N ILE A 156 -36.92 11.60 8.11
CA ILE A 156 -37.66 11.22 6.91
C ILE A 156 -38.32 12.42 6.23
N SER A 157 -38.31 12.42 4.91
CA SER A 157 -39.04 13.38 4.09
C SER A 157 -39.48 12.76 2.76
N TYR A 158 -40.56 13.28 2.20
CA TYR A 158 -41.17 12.77 0.98
C TYR A 158 -41.21 13.88 -0.07
N ASN A 159 -40.76 13.58 -1.28
CA ASN A 159 -41.00 14.43 -2.42
C ASN A 159 -42.30 13.99 -3.11
N LEU A 160 -43.35 14.79 -2.96
CA LEU A 160 -44.70 14.47 -3.45
C LEU A 160 -44.80 14.48 -4.98
N GLU A 161 -43.91 15.20 -5.68
CA GLU A 161 -43.95 15.31 -7.15
C GLU A 161 -43.32 14.10 -7.83
N SER A 162 -42.24 13.57 -7.27
CA SER A 162 -41.51 12.42 -7.81
C SER A 162 -41.87 11.09 -7.13
N GLY A 163 -42.62 11.13 -6.03
CA GLY A 163 -42.91 9.96 -5.20
C GLY A 163 -41.69 9.39 -4.46
N THR A 164 -40.56 10.09 -4.48
CA THR A 164 -39.30 9.61 -3.88
C THR A 164 -39.24 9.92 -2.39
N ARG A 165 -38.67 9.00 -1.61
CA ARG A 165 -38.53 9.15 -0.16
C ARG A 165 -37.06 9.37 0.18
N PHE A 166 -36.80 10.26 1.12
CA PHE A 166 -35.46 10.55 1.62
C PHE A 166 -35.40 10.18 3.09
N ILE A 167 -34.46 9.31 3.46
CA ILE A 167 -34.32 8.80 4.81
C ILE A 167 -32.90 8.98 5.36
N ASP A 168 -32.81 9.14 6.66
CA ASP A 168 -31.57 9.02 7.42
C ASP A 168 -31.31 7.53 7.72
N PHE A 169 -30.33 6.97 7.01
CA PHE A 169 -29.95 5.57 7.13
C PHE A 169 -29.32 5.21 8.48
N TYR A 170 -28.66 6.16 9.14
CA TYR A 170 -28.05 5.92 10.45
C TYR A 170 -29.13 5.82 11.52
N LYS A 171 -30.15 6.69 11.46
CA LYS A 171 -31.30 6.56 12.36
C LYS A 171 -32.14 5.33 12.05
N TRP A 172 -32.31 4.96 10.78
CA TRP A 172 -32.99 3.72 10.40
C TRP A 172 -32.27 2.48 10.97
N HIS A 173 -30.94 2.42 10.83
CA HIS A 173 -30.11 1.37 11.41
C HIS A 173 -30.22 1.31 12.94
N GLU A 174 -30.25 2.47 13.61
CA GLU A 174 -30.43 2.55 15.07
C GLU A 174 -31.75 1.90 15.48
N VAL A 175 -32.87 2.33 14.88
CA VAL A 175 -34.20 1.81 15.22
C VAL A 175 -34.33 0.32 14.91
N ASP A 176 -33.75 -0.15 13.81
CA ASP A 176 -33.72 -1.59 13.51
C ASP A 176 -32.86 -2.39 14.49
N SER A 177 -31.69 -1.86 14.88
CA SER A 177 -30.84 -2.49 15.90
C SER A 177 -31.57 -2.61 17.24
N ILE A 178 -32.34 -1.59 17.63
CA ILE A 178 -33.17 -1.63 18.84
C ILE A 178 -34.29 -2.66 18.70
N ASN A 179 -34.94 -2.74 17.53
CA ASN A 179 -35.95 -3.76 17.26
C ASN A 179 -35.39 -5.18 17.39
N ILE A 180 -34.16 -5.43 16.89
CA ILE A 180 -33.45 -6.70 17.06
C ILE A 180 -33.22 -6.99 18.55
N ILE A 181 -32.69 -6.00 19.30
CA ILE A 181 -32.47 -6.14 20.75
C ILE A 181 -33.78 -6.47 21.47
N PHE A 182 -34.89 -5.80 21.16
CA PHE A 182 -36.18 -6.06 21.79
C PHE A 182 -36.66 -7.49 21.52
N LYS A 183 -36.58 -7.92 20.26
CA LYS A 183 -36.97 -9.28 19.85
C LYS A 183 -36.11 -10.34 20.54
N GLU A 184 -34.78 -10.20 20.52
CA GLU A 184 -33.87 -11.18 21.12
C GLU A 184 -33.90 -11.18 22.65
N SER A 185 -34.14 -10.00 23.26
CA SER A 185 -34.37 -9.85 24.70
C SER A 185 -35.73 -10.37 25.14
N LYS A 186 -36.62 -10.71 24.21
CA LYS A 186 -38.01 -11.17 24.45
C LYS A 186 -38.87 -10.12 25.18
N ILE A 187 -38.68 -8.84 24.86
CA ILE A 187 -39.56 -7.78 25.36
C ILE A 187 -40.98 -8.01 24.82
N PRO A 188 -42.04 -7.96 25.66
CA PRO A 188 -43.40 -8.16 25.19
C PRO A 188 -43.80 -7.11 24.14
N LEU A 189 -44.51 -7.54 23.08
CA LEU A 189 -44.98 -6.63 22.04
C LEU A 189 -46.05 -5.66 22.56
N ASN A 190 -46.95 -6.12 23.43
CA ASN A 190 -48.07 -5.33 23.94
C ASN A 190 -47.69 -4.43 25.14
N ILE A 191 -46.56 -3.74 25.06
CA ILE A 191 -46.15 -2.72 26.02
C ILE A 191 -46.61 -1.34 25.58
N THR A 192 -46.75 -0.43 26.54
CA THR A 192 -47.09 0.97 26.25
C THR A 192 -45.93 1.71 25.60
N ALA A 193 -46.21 2.80 24.87
CA ALA A 193 -45.17 3.63 24.27
C ALA A 193 -44.19 4.24 25.31
N ALA A 194 -44.67 4.52 26.53
CA ALA A 194 -43.83 5.02 27.63
C ALA A 194 -42.85 3.96 28.14
N GLU A 195 -43.28 2.70 28.24
CA GLU A 195 -42.41 1.58 28.59
C GLU A 195 -41.42 1.28 27.47
N ALA A 196 -41.87 1.30 26.21
CA ALA A 196 -41.01 1.13 25.05
C ALA A 196 -39.89 2.19 25.02
N LYS A 197 -40.21 3.45 25.33
CA LYS A 197 -39.22 4.53 25.47
C LYS A 197 -38.16 4.23 26.54
N LYS A 198 -38.56 3.66 27.68
CA LYS A 198 -37.61 3.29 28.75
C LYS A 198 -36.66 2.19 28.28
N TYR A 199 -37.18 1.14 27.66
CA TYR A 199 -36.34 0.06 27.11
C TYR A 199 -35.45 0.55 25.95
N TYR A 200 -35.94 1.49 25.15
CA TYR A 200 -35.17 2.12 24.08
C TYR A 200 -33.94 2.84 24.63
N ALA A 201 -34.13 3.67 25.66
CA ALA A 201 -33.04 4.37 26.33
C ALA A 201 -32.05 3.39 26.99
N GLN A 202 -32.56 2.33 27.64
CA GLN A 202 -31.72 1.28 28.23
C GLN A 202 -30.88 0.55 27.17
N ALA A 203 -31.46 0.25 26.00
CA ALA A 203 -30.75 -0.41 24.91
C ALA A 203 -29.64 0.47 24.32
N LEU A 204 -29.88 1.78 24.18
CA LEU A 204 -28.85 2.73 23.73
C LEU A 204 -27.70 2.85 24.74
N GLU A 205 -28.00 2.94 26.03
CA GLU A 205 -26.99 3.03 27.08
C GLU A 205 -26.12 1.77 27.14
N ALA A 206 -26.72 0.60 26.98
CA ALA A 206 -26.00 -0.69 26.95
C ALA A 206 -25.20 -0.91 25.66
N ASN A 207 -25.49 -0.16 24.59
CA ASN A 207 -24.95 -0.40 23.24
C ASN A 207 -24.53 0.88 22.51
N PRO A 208 -23.47 1.57 22.98
CA PRO A 208 -22.95 2.76 22.28
C PRO A 208 -22.51 2.48 20.84
N GLN A 209 -22.21 1.22 20.49
CA GLN A 209 -21.80 0.77 19.17
C GLN A 209 -22.92 0.75 18.11
N ILE A 210 -24.18 0.94 18.48
CA ILE A 210 -25.30 1.12 17.53
C ILE A 210 -25.07 2.35 16.65
N HIS A 211 -24.46 3.39 17.21
CA HIS A 211 -24.06 4.57 16.48
C HIS A 211 -22.80 4.26 15.66
N LEU A 212 -23.03 3.92 14.39
CA LEU A 212 -21.97 3.57 13.46
C LEU A 212 -20.99 4.74 13.28
N LYS A 213 -19.70 4.40 13.27
CA LYS A 213 -18.58 5.34 13.04
C LYS A 213 -17.99 5.17 11.63
N THR A 214 -18.81 4.74 10.68
CA THR A 214 -18.44 4.55 9.27
C THR A 214 -18.33 5.91 8.58
N PHE A 215 -17.17 6.56 8.70
CA PHE A 215 -16.97 7.95 8.25
C PHE A 215 -17.37 8.13 6.77
N LEU A 216 -16.90 7.24 5.90
CA LEU A 216 -17.20 7.26 4.47
C LEU A 216 -18.40 6.39 4.09
N GLY A 217 -19.08 5.77 5.04
CA GLY A 217 -20.12 4.79 4.76
C GLY A 217 -19.56 3.40 4.44
N THR A 218 -20.38 2.55 3.83
CA THR A 218 -20.08 1.14 3.59
C THR A 218 -20.33 0.72 2.14
N THR A 219 -19.71 -0.38 1.74
CA THR A 219 -19.93 -1.02 0.45
C THR A 219 -21.27 -1.77 0.41
N ASN A 220 -21.67 -2.26 -0.77
CA ASN A 220 -22.84 -3.11 -0.98
C ASN A 220 -22.87 -4.38 -0.11
N SER A 221 -21.70 -4.83 0.34
CA SER A 221 -21.51 -6.00 1.18
C SER A 221 -21.53 -5.65 2.67
N GLY A 222 -21.69 -4.36 3.00
CA GLY A 222 -21.76 -3.83 4.36
C GLY A 222 -20.40 -3.64 5.02
N ILE A 223 -19.32 -3.56 4.24
CA ILE A 223 -17.95 -3.38 4.74
C ILE A 223 -17.65 -1.88 4.80
N ASP A 224 -17.04 -1.41 5.89
CA ASP A 224 -16.65 0.00 6.05
C ASP A 224 -15.56 0.41 5.03
N ILE A 225 -15.87 1.40 4.18
CA ILE A 225 -15.02 1.83 3.05
C ILE A 225 -13.68 2.38 3.56
N TRP A 226 -13.72 3.14 4.66
CA TRP A 226 -12.53 3.75 5.25
C TRP A 226 -11.56 2.68 5.73
N THR A 227 -12.03 1.77 6.57
CA THR A 227 -11.25 0.67 7.13
C THR A 227 -10.72 -0.24 6.03
N GLN A 228 -11.58 -0.63 5.09
CA GLN A 228 -11.20 -1.54 4.01
C GLN A 228 -10.11 -0.94 3.11
N SER A 229 -10.22 0.36 2.77
CA SER A 229 -9.25 1.05 1.93
C SER A 229 -7.89 1.17 2.60
N TRP A 230 -7.84 1.60 3.86
CA TRP A 230 -6.57 1.80 4.57
C TRP A 230 -5.88 0.49 4.97
N ILE A 231 -6.63 -0.55 5.35
CA ILE A 231 -6.06 -1.87 5.61
C ILE A 231 -5.57 -2.51 4.30
N GLY A 232 -6.32 -2.37 3.20
CA GLY A 232 -5.86 -2.78 1.87
C GLY A 232 -4.58 -2.07 1.43
N THR A 233 -4.44 -0.78 1.78
CA THR A 233 -3.22 0.01 1.54
C THR A 233 -2.01 -0.58 2.25
N TRP A 234 -2.15 -0.88 3.54
CA TRP A 234 -1.08 -1.45 4.33
C TRP A 234 -0.63 -2.82 3.82
N ARG A 235 -1.59 -3.69 3.45
CA ARG A 235 -1.33 -4.98 2.80
C ARG A 235 -0.56 -4.82 1.49
N ALA A 236 -0.97 -3.87 0.64
CA ALA A 236 -0.32 -3.61 -0.64
C ALA A 236 1.13 -3.13 -0.47
N ILE A 237 1.38 -2.16 0.43
CA ILE A 237 2.73 -1.65 0.70
C ILE A 237 3.64 -2.76 1.24
N ARG A 238 3.17 -3.55 2.21
CA ARG A 238 3.93 -4.65 2.80
C ARG A 238 4.33 -5.68 1.74
N LEU A 239 3.38 -6.13 0.93
CA LEU A 239 3.62 -7.10 -0.14
C LEU A 239 4.64 -6.54 -1.16
N ALA A 240 4.46 -5.30 -1.59
CA ALA A 240 5.34 -4.68 -2.57
C ALA A 240 6.78 -4.51 -2.08
N LEU A 241 6.99 -4.18 -0.80
CA LEU A 241 8.32 -4.11 -0.21
C LEU A 241 9.03 -5.47 -0.18
N ILE A 242 8.33 -6.53 0.19
CA ILE A 242 8.87 -7.90 0.19
C ILE A 242 9.26 -8.31 -1.23
N VAL A 243 8.35 -8.13 -2.19
CA VAL A 243 8.57 -8.48 -3.60
C VAL A 243 9.73 -7.69 -4.19
N ALA A 244 9.75 -6.37 -4.02
CA ALA A 244 10.82 -5.50 -4.54
C ALA A 244 12.19 -5.90 -3.98
N THR A 245 12.25 -6.26 -2.70
CA THR A 245 13.48 -6.68 -2.03
C THR A 245 14.00 -7.98 -2.63
N LEU A 246 13.14 -8.99 -2.76
CA LEU A 246 13.51 -10.29 -3.34
C LEU A 246 13.92 -10.16 -4.80
N GLN A 247 13.16 -9.41 -5.61
CA GLN A 247 13.51 -9.13 -7.01
C GLN A 247 14.87 -8.44 -7.13
N THR A 248 15.14 -7.47 -6.25
CA THR A 248 16.42 -6.73 -6.26
C THR A 248 17.58 -7.62 -5.84
N ILE A 249 17.42 -8.46 -4.81
CA ILE A 249 18.47 -9.39 -4.38
C ILE A 249 18.84 -10.36 -5.52
N ILE A 250 17.83 -11.00 -6.13
CA ILE A 250 18.04 -11.93 -7.25
C ILE A 250 18.64 -11.20 -8.45
N GLY A 251 18.08 -10.04 -8.79
CA GLY A 251 18.51 -9.22 -9.91
C GLY A 251 19.95 -8.71 -9.77
N VAL A 252 20.33 -8.28 -8.57
CA VAL A 252 21.69 -7.82 -8.27
C VAL A 252 22.68 -8.98 -8.33
N ALA A 253 22.35 -10.14 -7.78
CA ALA A 253 23.22 -11.31 -7.80
C ALA A 253 23.50 -11.78 -9.24
N ILE A 254 22.45 -12.04 -10.03
CA ILE A 254 22.59 -12.56 -11.40
C ILE A 254 23.05 -11.46 -12.35
N GLY A 255 22.41 -10.29 -12.31
CA GLY A 255 22.71 -9.19 -13.21
C GLY A 255 24.13 -8.67 -13.04
N SER A 256 24.68 -8.67 -11.83
CA SER A 256 26.05 -8.21 -11.64
C SER A 256 27.09 -9.18 -12.21
N TYR A 257 26.83 -10.48 -12.08
CA TYR A 257 27.64 -11.52 -12.70
C TYR A 257 27.59 -11.43 -14.23
N LEU A 258 26.39 -11.34 -14.81
CA LEU A 258 26.20 -11.24 -16.26
C LEU A 258 26.83 -9.96 -16.85
N GLY A 259 26.60 -8.82 -16.20
CA GLY A 259 27.15 -7.54 -16.68
C GLY A 259 28.67 -7.49 -16.68
N PHE A 260 29.31 -8.16 -15.73
CA PHE A 260 30.77 -8.23 -15.68
C PHE A 260 31.34 -9.17 -16.74
N HIS A 261 30.57 -10.19 -17.14
CA HIS A 261 30.93 -11.17 -18.17
C HIS A 261 30.16 -10.94 -19.48
N VAL A 262 29.83 -9.68 -19.78
CA VAL A 262 29.09 -9.32 -20.99
C VAL A 262 29.81 -9.82 -22.25
N GLY A 263 29.06 -10.38 -23.18
CA GLY A 263 29.61 -10.93 -24.42
C GLY A 263 30.15 -12.37 -24.31
N THR A 264 30.10 -12.98 -23.13
CA THR A 264 30.35 -14.42 -23.00
C THR A 264 29.15 -15.24 -23.49
N ALA A 265 29.38 -16.52 -23.77
CA ALA A 265 28.30 -17.45 -24.11
C ALA A 265 27.25 -17.54 -22.98
N ILE A 266 27.69 -17.50 -21.72
CA ILE A 266 26.80 -17.55 -20.54
C ILE A 266 25.89 -16.32 -20.50
N ASP A 267 26.44 -15.12 -20.69
CA ASP A 267 25.65 -13.89 -20.79
C ASP A 267 24.64 -13.97 -21.94
N THR A 268 25.08 -14.40 -23.11
CA THR A 268 24.21 -14.53 -24.30
C THR A 268 23.06 -15.51 -24.04
N VAL A 269 23.34 -16.72 -23.54
CA VAL A 269 22.32 -17.74 -23.31
C VAL A 269 21.33 -17.30 -22.25
N ILE A 270 21.79 -16.78 -21.12
CA ILE A 270 20.89 -16.37 -20.03
C ILE A 270 20.04 -15.18 -20.46
N MET A 271 20.62 -14.19 -21.15
CA MET A 271 19.83 -13.06 -21.66
C MET A 271 18.79 -13.51 -22.70
N ARG A 272 19.07 -14.53 -23.52
CA ARG A 272 18.07 -15.11 -24.43
C ARG A 272 16.95 -15.83 -23.71
N LEU A 273 17.25 -16.58 -22.64
CA LEU A 273 16.21 -17.18 -21.80
C LEU A 273 15.34 -16.11 -21.15
N ILE A 274 15.94 -15.02 -20.67
CA ILE A 274 15.25 -13.85 -20.12
C ILE A 274 14.35 -13.19 -21.18
N ASP A 275 14.83 -13.00 -22.42
CA ASP A 275 14.05 -12.44 -23.52
C ASP A 275 12.82 -13.30 -23.82
N ILE A 276 12.99 -14.62 -23.91
CA ILE A 276 11.89 -15.58 -24.15
C ILE A 276 10.89 -15.55 -23.00
N PHE A 277 11.38 -15.57 -21.76
CA PHE A 277 10.55 -15.54 -20.56
C PHE A 277 9.75 -14.24 -20.42
N SER A 278 10.32 -13.12 -20.88
CA SER A 278 9.69 -11.79 -20.84
C SER A 278 8.78 -11.50 -22.03
N ALA A 279 8.67 -12.43 -22.99
CA ALA A 279 7.83 -12.25 -24.17
C ALA A 279 6.33 -12.17 -23.82
N PRO A 280 5.77 -12.99 -22.91
CA PRO A 280 4.40 -12.82 -22.44
C PRO A 280 4.28 -11.57 -21.54
N PRO A 281 3.21 -10.76 -21.68
CA PRO A 281 2.91 -9.69 -20.74
C PRO A 281 2.84 -10.17 -19.30
N THR A 282 3.37 -9.38 -18.35
CA THR A 282 3.37 -9.67 -16.91
C THR A 282 1.99 -10.06 -16.38
N LEU A 283 0.93 -9.40 -16.86
CA LEU A 283 -0.44 -9.72 -16.46
C LEU A 283 -0.82 -11.16 -16.82
N ILE A 284 -0.41 -11.69 -17.98
CA ILE A 284 -0.72 -13.07 -18.38
C ILE A 284 -0.09 -14.06 -17.39
N TRP A 285 1.16 -13.82 -16.99
CA TRP A 285 1.79 -14.64 -15.95
C TRP A 285 1.02 -14.59 -14.63
N LEU A 286 0.66 -13.40 -14.15
CA LEU A 286 -0.08 -13.25 -12.90
C LEU A 286 -1.44 -13.96 -12.94
N LEU A 287 -2.14 -13.88 -14.07
CA LEU A 287 -3.39 -14.59 -14.30
C LEU A 287 -3.21 -16.11 -14.24
N LEU A 288 -2.19 -16.64 -14.91
CA LEU A 288 -1.87 -18.07 -14.87
C LEU A 288 -1.54 -18.56 -13.45
N PHE A 289 -0.78 -17.78 -12.68
CA PHE A 289 -0.50 -18.13 -11.29
C PHE A 289 -1.76 -18.09 -10.41
N ALA A 290 -2.60 -17.06 -10.59
CA ALA A 290 -3.84 -16.92 -9.85
C ALA A 290 -4.82 -18.06 -10.12
N THR A 291 -4.90 -18.55 -11.36
CA THR A 291 -5.80 -19.65 -11.73
C THR A 291 -5.29 -21.01 -11.27
N LEU A 292 -3.98 -21.24 -11.31
CA LEU A 292 -3.38 -22.53 -10.92
C LEU A 292 -3.22 -22.70 -9.41
N PHE A 293 -2.83 -21.64 -8.69
CA PHE A 293 -2.42 -21.69 -7.29
C PHE A 293 -3.31 -20.86 -6.36
N GLY A 294 -4.39 -20.28 -6.88
CA GLY A 294 -5.28 -19.40 -6.13
C GLY A 294 -4.70 -18.00 -5.89
N THR A 295 -5.36 -17.22 -5.03
CA THR A 295 -5.15 -15.77 -4.93
C THR A 295 -4.80 -15.32 -3.52
N THR A 296 -3.98 -16.12 -2.83
CA THR A 296 -3.44 -15.71 -1.53
C THR A 296 -2.36 -14.64 -1.72
N ASP A 297 -2.16 -13.79 -0.71
CA ASP A 297 -1.10 -12.78 -0.70
C ASP A 297 0.29 -13.40 -0.97
N LEU A 298 0.52 -14.61 -0.46
CA LEU A 298 1.75 -15.38 -0.69
C LEU A 298 1.87 -15.82 -2.16
N THR A 299 0.81 -16.40 -2.73
CA THR A 299 0.80 -16.84 -4.14
C THR A 299 1.11 -15.68 -5.07
N LEU A 300 0.48 -14.53 -4.85
CA LEU A 300 0.71 -13.32 -5.65
C LEU A 300 2.10 -12.76 -5.45
N GLY A 301 2.61 -12.75 -4.22
CA GLY A 301 3.99 -12.40 -3.93
C GLY A 301 4.99 -13.27 -4.69
N PHE A 302 4.82 -14.59 -4.65
CA PHE A 302 5.66 -15.53 -5.41
C PHE A 302 5.56 -15.31 -6.91
N ALA A 303 4.36 -15.15 -7.46
CA ALA A 303 4.15 -14.89 -8.88
C ALA A 303 4.88 -13.60 -9.32
N LEU A 304 4.77 -12.53 -8.55
CA LEU A 304 5.45 -11.27 -8.85
C LEU A 304 6.98 -11.39 -8.75
N VAL A 305 7.51 -12.11 -7.76
CA VAL A 305 8.96 -12.37 -7.68
C VAL A 305 9.43 -13.19 -8.88
N PHE A 306 8.69 -14.25 -9.23
CA PHE A 306 8.97 -15.15 -10.34
C PHE A 306 8.93 -14.45 -11.70
N VAL A 307 8.09 -13.43 -11.87
CA VAL A 307 7.99 -12.69 -13.13
C VAL A 307 8.90 -11.46 -13.15
N GLY A 308 9.11 -10.79 -12.02
CA GLY A 308 9.82 -9.50 -11.99
C GLY A 308 11.34 -9.58 -11.85
N TRP A 309 11.91 -10.74 -11.48
CA TRP A 309 13.36 -10.88 -11.32
C TRP A 309 14.13 -10.58 -12.62
N VAL A 310 13.61 -10.97 -13.78
CA VAL A 310 14.22 -10.73 -15.10
C VAL A 310 14.48 -9.25 -15.39
N GLY A 311 13.52 -8.39 -15.04
CA GLY A 311 13.68 -6.94 -15.20
C GLY A 311 14.77 -6.40 -14.30
N SER A 312 14.88 -6.91 -13.07
CA SER A 312 15.95 -6.51 -12.15
C SER A 312 17.32 -6.99 -12.60
N VAL A 313 17.42 -8.21 -13.17
CA VAL A 313 18.65 -8.73 -13.78
C VAL A 313 19.12 -7.82 -14.91
N GLY A 314 18.23 -7.47 -15.84
CA GLY A 314 18.54 -6.60 -16.97
C GLY A 314 19.05 -5.22 -16.53
N ARG A 315 18.37 -4.58 -15.56
CA ARG A 315 18.79 -3.28 -15.02
C ARG A 315 20.16 -3.33 -14.35
N THR A 316 20.39 -4.27 -13.44
CA THR A 316 21.69 -4.37 -12.76
C THR A 316 22.82 -4.73 -13.74
N ARG A 317 22.54 -5.60 -14.73
CA ARG A 317 23.48 -5.91 -15.81
C ARG A 317 23.91 -4.65 -16.56
N LEU A 318 22.95 -3.82 -16.99
CA LEU A 318 23.23 -2.57 -17.67
C LEU A 318 24.09 -1.63 -16.80
N PHE A 319 23.76 -1.51 -15.51
CA PHE A 319 24.54 -0.69 -14.60
C PHE A 319 25.99 -1.16 -14.46
N ILE A 320 26.23 -2.47 -14.34
CA ILE A 320 27.59 -3.01 -14.26
C ILE A 320 28.36 -2.77 -15.56
N ILE A 321 27.74 -2.94 -16.72
CA ILE A 321 28.39 -2.66 -18.01
C ILE A 321 28.88 -1.20 -18.06
N THR A 322 28.12 -0.25 -17.51
CA THR A 322 28.55 1.17 -17.51
C THR A 322 29.78 1.47 -16.66
N VAL A 323 30.14 0.60 -15.72
CA VAL A 323 31.26 0.84 -14.79
C VAL A 323 32.40 -0.16 -14.93
N LYS A 324 32.18 -1.33 -15.55
CA LYS A 324 33.15 -2.43 -15.58
C LYS A 324 34.51 -2.04 -16.19
N ASP A 325 34.51 -1.08 -17.11
CA ASP A 325 35.71 -0.61 -17.84
C ASP A 325 36.26 0.73 -17.30
N SER A 326 35.82 1.15 -16.11
CA SER A 326 36.32 2.36 -15.46
C SER A 326 37.77 2.20 -14.99
N GLU A 327 38.53 3.30 -14.99
CA GLU A 327 39.97 3.33 -14.66
C GLU A 327 40.29 2.67 -13.32
N PHE A 328 39.45 2.87 -12.30
CA PHE A 328 39.69 2.28 -10.97
C PHE A 328 39.50 0.75 -10.95
N ILE A 329 38.64 0.20 -11.83
CA ILE A 329 38.49 -1.25 -11.99
C ILE A 329 39.68 -1.80 -12.77
N THR A 330 40.07 -1.15 -13.86
CA THR A 330 41.24 -1.55 -14.66
C THR A 330 42.52 -1.52 -13.83
N ALA A 331 42.74 -0.46 -13.05
CA ALA A 331 43.87 -0.37 -12.12
C ALA A 331 43.86 -1.48 -11.07
N SER A 332 42.68 -1.79 -10.51
CA SER A 332 42.51 -2.90 -9.55
C SER A 332 42.79 -4.26 -10.19
N GLN A 333 42.44 -4.43 -11.47
CA GLN A 333 42.73 -5.65 -12.22
C GLN A 333 44.23 -5.80 -12.48
N SER A 334 44.95 -4.72 -12.80
CA SER A 334 46.41 -4.74 -13.03
C SER A 334 47.22 -5.16 -11.81
N ILE A 335 46.72 -4.91 -10.61
CA ILE A 335 47.32 -5.37 -9.34
C ILE A 335 46.83 -6.77 -8.90
N GLY A 336 46.16 -7.51 -9.78
CA GLY A 336 45.78 -8.92 -9.57
C GLY A 336 44.47 -9.14 -8.81
N ALA A 337 43.55 -8.18 -8.77
CA ALA A 337 42.24 -8.40 -8.14
C ALA A 337 41.40 -9.45 -8.92
N SER A 338 40.95 -10.49 -8.20
CA SER A 338 40.02 -11.50 -8.74
C SER A 338 38.72 -10.88 -9.25
N LYS A 339 38.08 -11.50 -10.24
CA LYS A 339 36.79 -11.05 -10.82
C LYS A 339 35.70 -10.84 -9.76
N ALA A 340 35.56 -11.75 -8.79
CA ALA A 340 34.62 -11.59 -7.68
C ALA A 340 34.91 -10.34 -6.84
N ARG A 341 36.19 -10.07 -6.56
CA ARG A 341 36.61 -8.83 -5.87
C ARG A 341 36.24 -7.59 -6.68
N LEU A 342 36.47 -7.61 -8.00
CA LEU A 342 36.09 -6.51 -8.89
C LEU A 342 34.58 -6.25 -8.87
N ILE A 343 33.76 -7.30 -8.92
CA ILE A 343 32.29 -7.17 -8.85
C ILE A 343 31.84 -6.62 -7.51
N TYR A 344 32.15 -7.31 -6.40
CA TYR A 344 31.55 -7.02 -5.10
C TYR A 344 32.20 -5.87 -4.33
N LYS A 345 33.50 -5.59 -4.56
CA LYS A 345 34.21 -4.50 -3.84
C LYS A 345 34.36 -3.22 -4.64
N HIS A 346 34.23 -3.26 -5.97
CA HIS A 346 34.46 -2.08 -6.82
C HIS A 346 33.24 -1.73 -7.66
N ALA A 347 32.72 -2.66 -8.47
CA ALA A 347 31.63 -2.37 -9.41
C ALA A 347 30.30 -2.14 -8.67
N LEU A 348 29.83 -3.10 -7.87
CA LEU A 348 28.56 -3.01 -7.14
C LEU A 348 28.48 -1.78 -6.22
N PRO A 349 29.48 -1.49 -5.37
CA PRO A 349 29.46 -0.29 -4.53
C PRO A 349 29.41 1.03 -5.33
N SER A 350 29.89 1.04 -6.58
CA SER A 350 29.85 2.24 -7.43
C SER A 350 28.48 2.48 -8.08
N ILE A 351 27.64 1.45 -8.19
CA ILE A 351 26.28 1.55 -8.77
C ILE A 351 25.16 1.42 -7.74
N ILE A 352 25.48 1.38 -6.44
CA ILE A 352 24.48 1.23 -5.38
C ILE A 352 23.40 2.32 -5.43
N GLY A 353 23.75 3.52 -5.89
CA GLY A 353 22.82 4.61 -6.16
C GLY A 353 21.75 4.24 -7.19
N LYS A 354 22.18 3.72 -8.34
CA LYS A 354 21.28 3.28 -9.42
C LYS A 354 20.40 2.11 -8.99
N ILE A 355 20.95 1.18 -8.19
CA ILE A 355 20.20 0.05 -7.63
C ILE A 355 19.12 0.57 -6.67
N ALA A 356 19.45 1.49 -5.75
CA ALA A 356 18.51 2.05 -4.79
C ALA A 356 17.37 2.81 -5.47
N THR A 357 17.68 3.64 -6.47
CA THR A 357 16.67 4.31 -7.30
C THR A 357 15.75 3.32 -7.99
N SER A 358 16.32 2.29 -8.62
CA SER A 358 15.53 1.26 -9.31
C SER A 358 14.66 0.45 -8.35
N TYR A 359 15.12 0.22 -7.12
CA TYR A 359 14.35 -0.46 -6.08
C TYR A 359 13.10 0.35 -5.73
N VAL A 360 13.26 1.63 -5.38
CA VAL A 360 12.13 2.51 -5.02
C VAL A 360 11.14 2.64 -6.19
N ALA A 361 11.64 2.81 -7.41
CA ALA A 361 10.80 2.94 -8.60
C ALA A 361 10.00 1.67 -8.95
N SER A 362 10.40 0.49 -8.44
CA SER A 362 9.70 -0.76 -8.70
C SER A 362 8.44 -0.95 -7.84
N ILE A 363 8.42 -0.35 -6.64
CA ILE A 363 7.35 -0.54 -5.64
C ILE A 363 5.97 -0.13 -6.20
N PRO A 364 5.79 1.05 -6.84
CA PRO A 364 4.51 1.44 -7.45
C PRO A 364 4.00 0.44 -8.48
N SER A 365 4.89 -0.03 -9.36
CA SER A 365 4.52 -0.97 -10.42
C SER A 365 4.05 -2.30 -9.84
N ILE A 366 4.65 -2.75 -8.74
CA ILE A 366 4.21 -3.96 -8.03
C ILE A 366 2.81 -3.78 -7.43
N ILE A 367 2.58 -2.67 -6.71
CA ILE A 367 1.27 -2.34 -6.13
C ILE A 367 0.20 -2.29 -7.22
N LEU A 368 0.47 -1.57 -8.32
CA LEU A 368 -0.45 -1.46 -9.44
C LEU A 368 -0.70 -2.77 -10.16
N SER A 369 0.28 -3.69 -10.19
CA SER A 369 0.08 -5.02 -10.78
C SER A 369 -0.90 -5.86 -9.96
N VAL A 370 -0.77 -5.83 -8.63
CA VAL A 370 -1.70 -6.54 -7.72
C VAL A 370 -3.10 -5.93 -7.81
N SER A 371 -3.20 -4.59 -7.78
CA SER A 371 -4.48 -3.90 -7.91
C SER A 371 -5.13 -4.14 -9.27
N SER A 372 -4.36 -4.18 -10.36
CA SER A 372 -4.88 -4.48 -11.70
C SER A 372 -5.47 -5.89 -11.77
N LEU A 373 -4.77 -6.88 -11.22
CA LEU A 373 -5.26 -8.26 -11.17
C LEU A 373 -6.56 -8.37 -10.36
N ALA A 374 -6.63 -7.66 -9.23
CA ALA A 374 -7.83 -7.62 -8.41
C ALA A 374 -8.98 -6.88 -9.07
N PHE A 375 -8.69 -5.79 -9.76
CA PHE A 375 -9.67 -5.04 -10.53
C PHE A 375 -10.32 -5.88 -11.64
N LEU A 376 -9.52 -6.72 -12.30
CA LEU A 376 -9.99 -7.63 -13.35
C LEU A 376 -10.78 -8.84 -12.81
N GLY A 377 -11.00 -8.96 -11.50
CA GLY A 377 -11.77 -10.05 -10.89
C GLY A 377 -10.98 -11.36 -10.70
N PHE A 378 -9.66 -11.33 -10.89
CA PHE A 378 -8.79 -12.49 -10.68
C PHE A 378 -8.18 -12.55 -9.29
N PHE A 379 -8.57 -11.65 -8.38
CA PHE A 379 -8.26 -11.73 -6.95
C PHE A 379 -9.50 -12.25 -6.22
N GLN A 380 -9.48 -13.53 -5.87
CA GLN A 380 -10.60 -14.24 -5.25
C GLN A 380 -10.51 -14.29 -3.72
N SER A 381 -9.42 -13.78 -3.14
CA SER A 381 -9.29 -13.69 -1.69
C SER A 381 -10.28 -12.67 -1.11
N ASP A 382 -10.81 -12.98 0.07
CA ASP A 382 -11.68 -12.09 0.84
C ASP A 382 -10.92 -10.92 1.47
N ASN A 383 -9.58 -10.97 1.42
CA ASN A 383 -8.73 -9.89 1.90
C ASN A 383 -9.03 -8.57 1.17
N ALA A 384 -9.16 -7.49 1.94
CA ALA A 384 -9.18 -6.12 1.48
C ALA A 384 -8.02 -5.83 0.52
N ASN A 385 -8.40 -5.39 -0.68
CA ASN A 385 -7.50 -5.04 -1.77
C ASN A 385 -8.07 -3.83 -2.51
N LEU A 386 -7.25 -2.80 -2.72
CA LEU A 386 -7.67 -1.54 -3.34
C LEU A 386 -8.27 -1.75 -4.76
N GLY A 387 -7.69 -2.65 -5.56
CA GLY A 387 -8.21 -2.97 -6.89
C GLY A 387 -9.57 -3.68 -6.85
N LYS A 388 -9.78 -4.58 -5.88
CA LYS A 388 -11.06 -5.26 -5.67
C LYS A 388 -12.16 -4.25 -5.30
N ILE A 389 -11.87 -3.29 -4.41
CA ILE A 389 -12.81 -2.24 -4.03
C ILE A 389 -13.19 -1.40 -5.26
N ILE A 390 -12.21 -0.99 -6.06
CA ILE A 390 -12.45 -0.21 -7.29
C ILE A 390 -13.26 -1.00 -8.31
N SER A 391 -13.14 -2.34 -8.36
CA SER A 391 -13.92 -3.16 -9.30
C SER A 391 -15.42 -3.17 -9.03
N SER A 392 -15.85 -3.13 -7.76
CA SER A 392 -17.27 -3.09 -7.40
C SER A 392 -17.84 -1.67 -7.39
N ALA A 393 -16.97 -0.66 -7.35
CA ALA A 393 -17.34 0.74 -7.23
C ALA A 393 -18.29 1.29 -8.32
N PRO A 394 -18.22 0.92 -9.62
CA PRO A 394 -19.10 1.49 -10.63
C PRO A 394 -20.59 1.27 -10.37
N ALA A 395 -20.96 0.13 -9.77
CA ALA A 395 -22.34 -0.17 -9.40
C ALA A 395 -22.80 0.59 -8.15
N GLU A 396 -21.87 1.05 -7.31
CA GLU A 396 -22.13 1.62 -5.99
C GLU A 396 -21.90 3.14 -5.94
N ALA A 397 -21.14 3.69 -6.89
CA ALA A 397 -20.70 5.09 -6.87
C ALA A 397 -21.87 6.09 -6.98
N ALA A 398 -23.02 5.67 -7.52
CA ALA A 398 -24.24 6.47 -7.55
C ALA A 398 -24.82 6.71 -6.15
N VAL A 399 -24.61 5.76 -5.22
CA VAL A 399 -25.03 5.86 -3.82
C VAL A 399 -23.93 6.51 -2.98
N ASN A 400 -22.70 6.01 -3.15
CA ASN A 400 -21.57 6.44 -2.36
C ASN A 400 -20.29 6.53 -3.22
N VAL A 401 -19.99 7.74 -3.68
CA VAL A 401 -18.84 8.03 -4.54
C VAL A 401 -17.49 7.70 -3.87
N TRP A 402 -17.44 7.61 -2.55
CA TRP A 402 -16.22 7.32 -1.80
C TRP A 402 -15.70 5.89 -2.01
N VAL A 403 -16.59 4.94 -2.36
CA VAL A 403 -16.20 3.57 -2.75
C VAL A 403 -15.22 3.60 -3.92
N LEU A 404 -15.37 4.58 -4.83
CA LEU A 404 -14.48 4.79 -5.96
C LEU A 404 -13.31 5.73 -5.61
N LEU A 405 -13.62 6.90 -5.04
CA LEU A 405 -12.66 7.99 -4.91
C LEU A 405 -11.53 7.68 -3.93
N LEU A 406 -11.83 7.14 -2.74
CA LEU A 406 -10.81 6.92 -1.73
C LEU A 406 -9.73 5.92 -2.20
N PRO A 407 -10.05 4.69 -2.62
CA PRO A 407 -9.02 3.73 -3.03
C PRO A 407 -8.27 4.20 -4.29
N SER A 408 -8.93 4.92 -5.19
CA SER A 408 -8.29 5.50 -6.38
C SER A 408 -7.28 6.59 -6.02
N LEU A 409 -7.65 7.51 -5.11
CA LEU A 409 -6.76 8.56 -4.62
C LEU A 409 -5.57 7.98 -3.87
N ILE A 410 -5.78 6.93 -3.06
CA ILE A 410 -4.70 6.22 -2.38
C ILE A 410 -3.68 5.67 -3.39
N LEU A 411 -4.15 4.94 -4.42
CA LEU A 411 -3.27 4.37 -5.44
C LEU A 411 -2.51 5.46 -6.20
N LEU A 412 -3.19 6.56 -6.55
CA LEU A 412 -2.57 7.71 -7.19
C LEU A 412 -1.49 8.34 -6.29
N SER A 413 -1.83 8.63 -5.03
CA SER A 413 -0.91 9.23 -4.06
C SER A 413 0.32 8.36 -3.83
N ILE A 414 0.17 7.04 -3.67
CA ILE A 414 1.30 6.11 -3.50
C ILE A 414 2.18 6.11 -4.75
N SER A 415 1.58 5.97 -5.93
CA SER A 415 2.30 5.86 -7.19
C SER A 415 3.13 7.11 -7.48
N VAL A 416 2.49 8.28 -7.42
CA VAL A 416 3.17 9.57 -7.65
C VAL A 416 4.24 9.80 -6.58
N SER A 417 3.93 9.54 -5.31
CA SER A 417 4.87 9.83 -4.23
C SER A 417 6.15 9.00 -4.34
N LEU A 418 6.02 7.69 -4.55
CA LEU A 418 7.16 6.80 -4.69
C LEU A 418 7.98 7.07 -5.97
N HIS A 419 7.34 7.55 -7.04
CA HIS A 419 8.07 7.97 -8.24
C HIS A 419 8.96 9.19 -7.96
N PHE A 420 8.44 10.22 -7.30
CA PHE A 420 9.24 11.38 -6.90
C PHE A 420 10.29 11.04 -5.84
N ILE A 421 9.99 10.15 -4.89
CA ILE A 421 10.99 9.66 -3.93
C ILE A 421 12.12 8.93 -4.68
N ALA A 422 11.83 8.12 -5.70
CA ALA A 422 12.85 7.46 -6.51
C ALA A 422 13.77 8.48 -7.21
N LEU A 423 13.20 9.55 -7.77
CA LEU A 423 13.96 10.67 -8.35
C LEU A 423 14.83 11.38 -7.29
N GLY A 424 14.27 11.67 -6.12
CA GLY A 424 15.05 12.26 -5.02
C GLY A 424 16.20 11.37 -4.56
N VAL A 425 15.99 10.05 -4.50
CA VAL A 425 17.03 9.05 -4.20
C VAL A 425 18.11 9.05 -5.27
N HIS A 426 17.71 9.13 -6.56
CA HIS A 426 18.64 9.25 -7.68
C HIS A 426 19.53 10.48 -7.56
N ASP A 427 18.92 11.65 -7.37
CA ASP A 427 19.64 12.92 -7.33
C ASP A 427 20.54 13.03 -6.09
N ALA A 428 20.11 12.45 -4.97
CA ALA A 428 20.92 12.38 -3.76
C ALA A 428 22.15 11.47 -3.90
N LEU A 429 22.07 10.46 -4.77
CA LEU A 429 23.11 9.46 -4.99
C LEU A 429 23.95 9.72 -6.26
N ASP A 430 23.59 10.69 -7.10
CA ASP A 430 24.35 11.04 -8.31
C ASP A 430 25.65 11.81 -7.98
N PRO A 431 26.84 11.24 -8.28
CA PRO A 431 28.12 11.90 -8.06
C PRO A 431 28.40 13.11 -8.95
N LYS A 432 27.67 13.32 -10.05
CA LYS A 432 27.85 14.52 -10.89
C LYS A 432 27.26 15.76 -10.24
N ILE A 433 26.14 15.61 -9.51
CA ILE A 433 25.52 16.66 -8.71
C ILE A 433 26.39 17.00 -7.47
N ILE A 434 27.31 16.10 -7.07
CA ILE A 434 28.29 16.34 -5.98
C ILE A 434 29.27 17.47 -6.30
N LYS A 435 29.59 17.72 -7.58
CA LYS A 435 30.65 18.69 -7.94
C LYS A 435 30.18 20.12 -8.23
N SER A 436 28.87 20.37 -8.40
CA SER A 436 28.39 21.65 -8.95
C SER A 436 27.82 22.64 -7.94
N ARG A 437 28.07 22.48 -6.63
CA ARG A 437 27.68 23.47 -5.61
C ARG A 437 28.78 23.72 -4.60
#